data_AF-A0A326GEY6-F1
#
_entry.id   AF-A0A326GEY6-F1
#
_cell.length_a   1.000
_cell.length_b   1.000
_cell.length_c   1.000
_cell.angle_alpha   90.00
_cell.angle_beta   90.00
_cell.angle_gamma   90.00
#
_symmetry.space_group_name_H-M   'P 1'
#
loop_
_entity.id
_entity.type
_entity.pdbx_description
1 polymer ?
#
loop_
_entity_poly.entity_id
_entity_poly.type
_entity_poly.pdbx_seq_one_letter_code
_entity_poly.pdbx_strand_id
1 'polypeptide(L)'
;MFFKSQGKIMKKIIAAIVVPALFALAACDGAKEERAEEMDDVVEAQGEVVDEQAELAEAQADLAEEEADIANTRVEAAEDEQAADQLEQKAETLEDTADEI
;
A
#
# COMPACT_ATOMS: atom_id res chain seq x y z
N MET A 1 -7.68 39.16 -65.76
CA MET A 1 -7.14 37.99 -65.01
C MET A 1 -6.06 38.34 -63.97
N PHE A 2 -5.41 39.51 -64.04
CA PHE A 2 -4.33 39.90 -63.10
C PHE A 2 -4.75 40.00 -61.62
N PHE A 3 -5.95 40.55 -61.32
CA PHE A 3 -6.45 40.68 -59.94
C PHE A 3 -6.74 39.33 -59.24
N LYS A 4 -7.14 38.30 -60.01
CA LYS A 4 -7.44 36.97 -59.48
C LYS A 4 -6.16 36.18 -59.12
N SER A 5 -5.02 36.54 -59.72
CA SER A 5 -3.70 35.96 -59.44
C SER A 5 -3.10 36.52 -58.14
N GLN A 6 -3.18 37.84 -57.94
CA GLN A 6 -2.67 38.53 -56.75
C GLN A 6 -3.36 38.07 -55.44
N GLY A 7 -4.69 37.91 -55.44
CA GLY A 7 -5.42 37.39 -54.27
C GLY A 7 -5.12 35.92 -53.94
N LYS A 8 -4.70 35.12 -54.93
CA LYS A 8 -4.30 33.71 -54.73
C LYS A 8 -2.90 33.62 -54.13
N ILE A 9 -2.01 34.55 -54.45
CA ILE A 9 -0.66 34.65 -53.88
C ILE A 9 -0.73 35.14 -52.43
N MET A 10 -1.54 36.16 -52.12
CA MET A 10 -1.75 36.64 -50.74
C MET A 10 -2.31 35.55 -49.80
N LYS A 11 -3.27 34.75 -50.26
CA LYS A 11 -3.80 33.60 -49.48
C LYS A 11 -2.75 32.52 -49.23
N LYS A 12 -1.85 32.28 -50.19
CA LYS A 12 -0.75 31.32 -50.02
C LYS A 12 0.28 31.79 -49.00
N ILE A 13 0.57 33.09 -48.96
CA ILE A 13 1.50 33.67 -47.98
C ILE A 13 0.90 33.61 -46.56
N ILE A 14 -0.39 33.97 -46.41
CA ILE A 14 -1.07 33.86 -45.11
C ILE A 14 -1.11 32.40 -44.64
N ALA A 15 -1.46 31.46 -45.52
CA ALA A 15 -1.45 30.03 -45.20
C ALA A 15 -0.05 29.53 -44.81
N ALA A 16 1.01 30.02 -45.46
CA ALA A 16 2.39 29.63 -45.17
C ALA A 16 2.90 30.08 -43.79
N ILE A 17 2.29 31.11 -43.18
CA ILE A 17 2.66 31.61 -41.85
C ILE A 17 1.77 31.01 -40.77
N VAL A 18 0.46 30.88 -41.04
CA VAL A 18 -0.52 30.39 -40.07
C VAL A 18 -0.40 28.88 -39.84
N VAL A 19 -0.08 28.11 -40.87
CA VAL A 19 0.02 26.64 -40.75
C VAL A 19 1.19 26.24 -39.83
N PRO A 20 2.43 26.74 -40.00
CA PRO A 20 3.52 26.43 -39.08
C PRO A 20 3.29 26.95 -37.66
N ALA A 21 2.63 28.11 -37.51
CA ALA A 21 2.31 28.67 -36.20
C ALA A 21 1.32 27.80 -35.41
N LEU A 22 0.35 27.18 -36.08
CA LEU A 22 -0.58 26.23 -35.45
C LEU A 22 0.12 24.92 -35.04
N PHE A 23 1.08 24.44 -35.84
CA PHE A 23 1.90 23.27 -35.47
C PHE A 23 2.88 23.56 -34.32
N ALA A 24 3.45 24.77 -34.26
CA ALA A 24 4.31 25.19 -33.16
C ALA A 24 3.55 25.32 -31.82
N LEU A 25 2.26 25.70 -31.86
CA LEU A 25 1.39 25.70 -30.68
C LEU A 25 1.09 24.29 -30.17
N ALA A 26 0.91 23.31 -31.06
CA ALA A 26 0.74 21.90 -30.68
C ALA A 26 2.03 21.30 -30.07
N ALA A 27 3.20 21.72 -30.55
CA ALA A 27 4.48 21.32 -29.96
C ALA A 27 4.80 21.99 -28.62
N CYS A 28 4.06 23.03 -28.23
CA CYS A 28 4.21 23.70 -26.93
C CYS A 28 3.51 22.93 -25.79
N ASP A 29 2.74 21.87 -26.10
CA ASP A 29 2.16 20.96 -25.10
C ASP A 29 3.19 19.94 -24.57
N GLY A 30 4.37 19.80 -25.20
CA GLY A 30 5.40 18.83 -24.80
C GLY A 30 5.97 19.05 -23.40
N ALA A 31 6.14 20.31 -22.96
CA ALA A 31 6.60 20.61 -21.59
C ALA A 31 5.51 20.36 -20.53
N LYS A 32 4.24 20.29 -20.95
CA LYS A 32 3.12 19.92 -20.08
C LYS A 32 2.94 18.41 -20.04
N GLU A 33 3.17 17.73 -21.17
CA GLU A 33 3.22 16.28 -21.30
C GLU A 33 4.36 15.68 -20.46
N GLU A 34 5.59 16.20 -20.58
CA GLU A 34 6.74 15.73 -19.79
C GLU A 34 6.53 15.92 -18.27
N ARG A 35 5.90 17.03 -17.86
CA ARG A 35 5.49 17.22 -16.46
C ARG A 35 4.32 16.31 -16.04
N ALA A 36 3.48 15.89 -16.97
CA ALA A 36 2.41 14.95 -16.66
C ALA A 36 2.99 13.54 -16.47
N GLU A 37 3.97 13.15 -17.28
CA GLU A 37 4.72 11.89 -17.12
C GLU A 37 5.49 11.86 -15.80
N GLU A 38 6.23 12.91 -15.45
CA GLU A 38 6.95 12.98 -14.16
C GLU A 38 5.99 12.92 -12.95
N MET A 39 4.79 13.48 -13.08
CA MET A 39 3.76 13.37 -12.05
C MET A 39 3.14 11.97 -11.98
N ASP A 40 3.06 11.25 -13.09
CA ASP A 40 2.58 9.86 -13.13
C ASP A 40 3.60 8.94 -12.42
N ASP A 41 4.89 9.09 -12.72
CA ASP A 41 5.98 8.37 -12.03
C ASP A 41 5.95 8.59 -10.51
N VAL A 42 5.68 9.84 -10.08
CA VAL A 42 5.57 10.19 -8.65
C VAL A 42 4.33 9.59 -8.01
N VAL A 43 3.23 9.43 -8.75
CA VAL A 43 2.00 8.77 -8.27
C VAL A 43 2.21 7.26 -8.20
N GLU A 44 2.88 6.67 -9.17
CA GLU A 44 3.24 5.25 -9.19
C GLU A 44 4.14 4.90 -7.99
N ALA A 45 5.21 5.66 -7.77
CA ALA A 45 6.11 5.47 -6.63
C ALA A 45 5.39 5.65 -5.27
N GLN A 46 4.41 6.56 -5.19
CA GLN A 46 3.58 6.68 -3.98
C GLN A 46 2.67 5.47 -3.78
N GLY A 47 2.16 4.88 -4.87
CA GLY A 47 1.40 3.63 -4.83
C GLY A 47 2.23 2.49 -4.26
N GLU A 48 3.45 2.30 -4.76
CA GLU A 48 4.38 1.26 -4.28
C GLU A 48 4.67 1.41 -2.77
N VAL A 49 4.86 2.64 -2.29
CA VAL A 49 5.08 2.93 -0.86
C VAL A 49 3.84 2.64 -0.01
N VAL A 50 2.63 2.80 -0.56
CA VAL A 50 1.39 2.44 0.14
C VAL A 50 1.25 0.92 0.22
N ASP A 51 1.57 0.21 -0.85
CA ASP A 51 1.53 -1.25 -0.90
C ASP A 51 2.55 -1.86 0.09
N GLU A 52 3.79 -1.36 0.11
CA GLU A 52 4.82 -1.83 1.07
C GLU A 52 4.43 -1.54 2.53
N GLN A 53 3.75 -0.43 2.79
CA GLN A 53 3.19 -0.14 4.13
C GLN A 53 2.05 -1.11 4.50
N ALA A 54 1.25 -1.54 3.54
CA ALA A 54 0.21 -2.53 3.77
C ALA A 54 0.83 -3.89 4.13
N GLU A 55 1.84 -4.35 3.38
CA GLU A 55 2.57 -5.58 3.68
C GLU A 55 3.24 -5.52 5.06
N LEU A 56 3.82 -4.38 5.43
CA LEU A 56 4.39 -4.19 6.77
C LEU A 56 3.32 -4.24 7.87
N ALA A 57 2.12 -3.72 7.61
CA ALA A 57 1.01 -3.79 8.57
C ALA A 57 0.50 -5.22 8.75
N GLU A 58 0.41 -6.00 7.67
CA GLU A 58 0.09 -7.43 7.72
C GLU A 58 1.13 -8.20 8.54
N ALA A 59 2.42 -8.00 8.29
CA ALA A 59 3.48 -8.65 9.04
C ALA A 59 3.46 -8.31 10.55
N GLN A 60 3.08 -7.06 10.90
CA GLN A 60 2.90 -6.67 12.30
C GLN A 60 1.67 -7.33 12.94
N ALA A 61 0.59 -7.53 12.19
CA ALA A 61 -0.59 -8.21 12.67
C ALA A 61 -0.29 -9.69 12.94
N ASP A 62 0.41 -10.36 12.02
CA ASP A 62 0.83 -11.76 12.17
C ASP A 62 1.71 -11.96 13.42
N LEU A 63 2.67 -11.05 13.65
CA LEU A 63 3.52 -11.09 14.84
C LEU A 63 2.71 -10.91 16.13
N ALA A 64 1.74 -9.99 16.14
CA ALA A 64 0.88 -9.77 17.30
C ALA A 64 -0.02 -10.99 17.60
N GLU A 65 -0.47 -11.70 16.56
CA GLU A 65 -1.22 -12.95 16.72
C GLU A 65 -0.34 -14.06 17.31
N GLU A 66 0.90 -14.22 16.83
CA GLU A 66 1.85 -15.20 17.38
C GLU A 66 2.19 -14.90 18.86
N GLU A 67 2.40 -13.63 19.22
CA GLU A 67 2.62 -13.23 20.61
C GLU A 67 1.42 -13.54 21.50
N ALA A 68 0.19 -13.33 20.99
CA ALA A 68 -1.03 -13.65 21.71
C ALA A 68 -1.20 -15.16 21.93
N ASP A 69 -0.89 -15.98 20.94
CA ASP A 69 -0.94 -17.45 21.05
C ASP A 69 0.09 -17.98 22.06
N ILE A 70 1.30 -17.44 22.07
CA ILE A 70 2.31 -17.76 23.08
C ILE A 70 1.82 -17.36 24.48
N ALA A 71 1.20 -16.19 24.61
CA ALA A 71 0.66 -15.74 25.89
C ALA A 71 -0.46 -16.66 26.39
N ASN A 72 -1.40 -17.04 25.51
CA ASN A 72 -2.47 -17.99 25.84
C ASN A 72 -1.91 -19.34 26.27
N THR A 73 -0.97 -19.91 25.50
CA THR A 73 -0.31 -21.18 25.84
C THR A 73 0.34 -21.15 27.22
N ARG A 74 0.97 -20.01 27.58
CA ARG A 74 1.58 -19.85 28.91
C ARG A 74 0.55 -19.76 30.04
N VAL A 75 -0.59 -19.12 29.79
CA VAL A 75 -1.69 -19.06 30.75
C VAL A 75 -2.27 -20.45 30.96
N GLU A 76 -2.58 -21.18 29.89
CA GLU A 76 -3.08 -22.55 29.97
C GLU A 76 -2.13 -23.46 30.75
N ALA A 77 -0.83 -23.40 30.46
CA ALA A 77 0.17 -24.19 31.19
C ALA A 77 0.20 -23.86 32.70
N ALA A 78 0.05 -22.59 33.07
CA ALA A 78 0.02 -22.18 34.47
C ALA A 78 -1.27 -22.61 35.17
N GLU A 79 -2.41 -22.61 34.47
CA GLU A 79 -3.68 -23.11 34.99
C GLU A 79 -3.62 -24.63 35.22
N ASP A 80 -3.02 -25.38 34.28
CA ASP A 80 -2.81 -26.82 34.40
C ASP A 80 -1.90 -27.18 35.58
N GLU A 81 -0.81 -26.42 35.79
CA GLU A 81 0.09 -26.59 36.94
C GLU A 81 -0.66 -26.36 38.27
N GLN A 82 -1.44 -25.28 38.37
CA GLN A 82 -2.27 -25.02 39.55
C GLN A 82 -3.34 -26.09 39.80
N ALA A 83 -3.91 -26.66 38.74
CA ALA A 83 -4.88 -27.74 38.85
C ALA A 83 -4.22 -29.02 39.35
N ALA A 84 -3.00 -29.33 38.88
CA ALA A 84 -2.21 -30.46 39.33
C ALA A 84 -1.86 -30.33 40.83
N ASP A 85 -1.34 -29.18 41.26
CA ASP A 85 -1.01 -28.90 42.67
C ASP A 85 -2.23 -29.09 43.59
N GLN A 86 -3.41 -28.64 43.16
CA GLN A 86 -4.65 -28.82 43.91
C GLN A 86 -5.10 -30.28 44.00
N LEU A 87 -4.86 -31.07 42.96
CA LEU A 87 -5.15 -32.50 42.97
C LEU A 87 -4.18 -33.26 43.87
N GLU A 88 -2.90 -32.90 43.85
CA GLU A 88 -1.87 -33.47 44.73
C GLU A 88 -2.18 -33.20 46.21
N GLN A 89 -2.48 -31.95 46.58
CA GLN A 89 -2.88 -31.60 47.95
C GLN A 89 -4.12 -32.36 48.42
N LYS A 90 -5.11 -32.56 47.53
CA LYS A 90 -6.30 -33.37 47.84
C LYS A 90 -5.94 -34.84 48.04
N ALA A 91 -5.03 -35.38 47.24
CA ALA A 91 -4.58 -36.76 47.37
C ALA A 91 -3.84 -36.98 48.69
N GLU A 92 -2.90 -36.09 49.06
CA GLU A 92 -2.20 -36.12 50.36
C GLU A 92 -3.18 -36.08 51.53
N THR A 93 -4.16 -35.17 51.49
CA THR A 93 -5.17 -35.06 52.55
C THR A 93 -5.99 -36.35 52.70
N LEU A 94 -6.31 -37.02 51.59
CA LEU A 94 -7.05 -38.29 51.59
C LEU A 94 -6.19 -39.45 52.10
N GLU A 95 -4.89 -39.47 51.78
CA GLU A 95 -3.93 -40.45 52.30
C GLU A 95 -3.80 -40.31 53.82
N ASP A 96 -3.55 -39.10 54.33
CA ASP A 96 -3.46 -38.82 55.76
C ASP A 96 -4.74 -39.25 56.50
N THR A 97 -5.91 -38.96 55.92
CA THR A 97 -7.21 -39.36 56.51
C THR A 97 -7.40 -40.88 56.52
N ALA A 98 -6.89 -41.59 55.51
CA ALA A 98 -7.01 -43.04 55.42
C ALA A 98 -6.09 -43.76 56.41
N ASP A 99 -4.90 -43.23 56.67
CA ASP A 99 -3.94 -43.79 57.64
C ASP A 99 -4.37 -43.58 59.10
N GLU A 100 -5.24 -42.60 59.37
CA GLU A 100 -5.75 -42.31 60.73
C GLU A 100 -6.95 -43.20 61.15
N ILE A 101 -7.52 -44.02 60.25
CA ILE A 101 -8.69 -44.91 60.47
C ILE A 101 -8.26 -46.37 60.68
#